data_AF-A0A1J4JKJ8-F1
#
_entry.id   AF-A0A1J4JKJ8-F1
#
_cell.length_a   1.000
_cell.length_b   1.000
_cell.length_c   1.000
_cell.angle_alpha   90.00
_cell.angle_beta   90.00
_cell.angle_gamma   90.00
#
_symmetry.space_group_name_H-M   'P 1'
#
loop_
_entity.id
_entity.type
_entity.pdbx_description
1 polymer ?
#
loop_
_entity_poly.entity_id
_entity_poly.type
_entity_poly.pdbx_seq_one_letter_code
_entity_poly.pdbx_strand_id
1 'polypeptide(L)'
;MAAVAYSNPTTNSYLPKPMIFSIPKPHLVSKYESINCDVKINSQNISQNIPLFEFKVSLPNQQYKATKVAPIPFDMRECDGGRFDCINAAFVFIGKHCYFHHNSFTKPLAKMYLPFCRVMKFTTGQYEIPIHLKKAEFEAAFSYAQETIGITC
;
A
#
# COMPACT_ATOMS: atom_id res chain seq x y z
N MET A 1 47.17 7.36 -35.63
CA MET A 1 46.23 7.45 -34.50
C MET A 1 44.98 6.70 -34.89
N ALA A 2 44.77 5.52 -34.31
CA ALA A 2 43.72 4.58 -34.71
C ALA A 2 42.40 4.88 -33.99
N ALA A 3 41.30 4.95 -34.73
CA ALA A 3 39.94 5.08 -34.22
C ALA A 3 39.42 3.70 -33.81
N VAL A 4 39.01 3.55 -32.55
CA VAL A 4 38.39 2.31 -32.04
C VAL A 4 36.88 2.52 -32.03
N ALA A 5 36.20 1.86 -32.97
CA ALA A 5 34.75 1.78 -33.01
C ALA A 5 34.27 0.76 -31.96
N TYR A 6 33.53 1.21 -30.96
CA TYR A 6 32.81 0.32 -30.05
C TYR A 6 31.40 0.08 -30.58
N SER A 7 31.13 -1.17 -30.92
CA SER A 7 29.83 -1.70 -31.33
C SER A 7 28.88 -1.78 -30.14
N ASN A 8 27.67 -1.23 -30.31
CA ASN A 8 26.54 -1.34 -29.38
C ASN A 8 26.05 -2.80 -29.25
N PRO A 9 25.84 -3.32 -28.02
CA PRO A 9 25.03 -4.51 -27.83
C PRO A 9 23.53 -4.13 -27.79
N THR A 10 22.79 -4.68 -28.75
CA THR A 10 21.33 -4.75 -28.81
C THR A 10 20.74 -5.24 -27.49
N THR A 11 20.00 -4.39 -26.81
CA THR A 11 19.21 -4.74 -25.63
C THR A 11 17.93 -5.46 -26.06
N ASN A 12 17.85 -6.75 -25.74
CA ASN A 12 16.62 -7.54 -25.81
C ASN A 12 15.55 -6.93 -24.88
N SER A 13 14.49 -6.39 -25.47
CA SER A 13 13.31 -5.91 -24.76
C SER A 13 12.44 -7.09 -24.31
N TYR A 14 12.72 -7.65 -23.13
CA TYR A 14 11.77 -8.52 -22.45
C TYR A 14 10.77 -7.65 -21.68
N LEU A 15 9.68 -7.28 -22.35
CA LEU A 15 8.47 -6.78 -21.70
C LEU A 15 7.77 -7.94 -20.98
N PRO A 16 7.67 -7.96 -19.65
CA PRO A 16 6.79 -8.91 -18.99
C PRO A 16 5.33 -8.52 -19.25
N LYS A 17 4.53 -9.48 -19.70
CA LYS A 17 3.09 -9.33 -19.89
C LYS A 17 2.44 -8.88 -18.57
N PRO A 18 1.45 -7.97 -18.61
CA PRO A 18 0.66 -7.65 -17.42
C PRO A 18 -0.11 -8.90 -16.99
N MET A 19 0.16 -9.38 -15.78
CA MET A 19 -0.74 -10.35 -15.13
C MET A 19 -2.00 -9.59 -14.72
N ILE A 20 -3.04 -9.68 -15.56
CA ILE A 20 -4.39 -9.26 -15.21
C ILE A 20 -4.88 -10.24 -14.15
N PHE A 21 -4.80 -9.85 -12.88
CA PHE A 21 -5.52 -10.53 -11.82
C PHE A 21 -7.00 -10.20 -12.00
N SER A 22 -7.75 -11.18 -12.49
CA SER A 22 -9.21 -11.19 -12.43
C SER A 22 -9.65 -11.14 -10.97
N ILE A 23 -9.97 -9.94 -10.47
CA ILE A 23 -10.59 -9.78 -9.15
C ILE A 23 -11.95 -10.49 -9.22
N PRO A 24 -12.22 -11.49 -8.37
CA PRO A 24 -13.56 -12.06 -8.26
C PRO A 24 -14.49 -10.93 -7.83
N LYS A 25 -15.47 -10.58 -8.69
CA LYS A 25 -16.54 -9.63 -8.32
C LYS A 25 -17.18 -10.14 -7.03
N PRO A 26 -17.30 -9.32 -5.97
CA PRO A 26 -18.13 -9.71 -4.83
C PRO A 26 -19.55 -9.87 -5.34
N HIS A 27 -20.04 -11.11 -5.35
CA HIS A 27 -21.46 -11.37 -5.53
C HIS A 27 -22.19 -10.70 -4.38
N LEU A 28 -22.90 -9.61 -4.69
CA LEU A 28 -23.95 -9.09 -3.82
C LEU A 28 -25.02 -10.17 -3.72
N VAL A 29 -24.90 -11.06 -2.74
CA VAL A 29 -25.99 -11.93 -2.33
C VAL A 29 -26.79 -11.15 -1.29
N SER A 30 -27.66 -10.26 -1.77
CA SER A 30 -28.85 -9.90 -1.01
C SER A 30 -29.79 -11.11 -1.06
N LYS A 31 -29.65 -12.02 -0.11
CA LYS A 31 -30.69 -12.98 0.22
C LYS A 31 -31.18 -12.63 1.62
N TYR A 32 -32.15 -11.74 1.70
CA TYR A 32 -33.13 -11.87 2.77
C TYR A 32 -34.11 -12.95 2.32
N GLU A 33 -33.93 -14.16 2.84
CA GLU A 33 -35.02 -15.13 2.84
C GLU A 33 -36.02 -14.63 3.88
N SER A 34 -37.17 -14.16 3.40
CA SER A 34 -38.33 -13.91 4.25
C SER A 34 -38.71 -15.24 4.89
N ILE A 35 -38.41 -15.40 6.19
CA ILE A 35 -38.90 -16.54 6.96
C ILE A 35 -40.39 -16.31 7.17
N ASN A 36 -41.23 -16.87 6.28
CA ASN A 36 -42.66 -17.00 6.55
C ASN A 36 -42.84 -18.13 7.55
N CYS A 37 -42.94 -17.77 8.83
CA CYS A 37 -43.41 -18.67 9.87
C CYS A 37 -44.94 -18.77 9.75
N ASP A 38 -45.45 -19.69 8.91
CA ASP A 38 -46.87 -20.06 8.91
C ASP A 38 -47.20 -20.82 10.20
N VAL A 39 -47.41 -20.08 11.30
CA VAL A 39 -47.96 -20.62 12.53
C VAL A 39 -49.47 -20.67 12.39
N LYS A 40 -50.02 -21.86 12.10
CA LYS A 40 -51.46 -22.12 12.24
C LYS A 40 -51.84 -22.10 13.71
N ILE A 41 -52.32 -20.96 14.21
CA ILE A 41 -52.91 -20.84 15.54
C ILE A 41 -54.42 -21.04 15.41
N ASN A 42 -54.93 -22.10 16.03
CA ASN A 42 -56.36 -22.36 16.19
C ASN A 42 -57.00 -21.18 16.92
N SER A 43 -58.02 -20.59 16.29
CA SER A 43 -58.70 -19.40 16.78
C SER A 43 -59.59 -19.72 17.98
N GLN A 44 -59.17 -19.31 19.18
CA GLN A 44 -60.09 -19.03 20.28
C GLN A 44 -59.63 -17.78 21.05
N ASN A 45 -60.45 -16.73 20.92
CA ASN A 45 -60.73 -15.65 21.88
C ASN A 45 -59.63 -15.29 22.90
N ILE A 46 -59.00 -14.13 22.74
CA ILE A 46 -58.75 -13.10 23.78
C ILE A 46 -58.33 -11.83 23.01
N SER A 47 -59.24 -10.85 22.90
CA SER A 47 -58.91 -9.50 22.42
C SER A 47 -58.29 -8.72 23.58
N GLN A 48 -57.02 -8.99 23.89
CA GLN A 48 -56.21 -8.09 24.70
C GLN A 48 -55.29 -7.33 23.77
N ASN A 49 -55.47 -6.01 23.75
CA ASN A 49 -54.70 -5.05 22.98
C ASN A 49 -53.30 -4.95 23.64
N ILE A 50 -52.43 -5.92 23.34
CA ILE A 50 -51.03 -5.91 23.80
C ILE A 50 -50.30 -4.91 22.91
N PRO A 51 -49.76 -3.80 23.47
CA PRO A 51 -48.99 -2.86 22.67
C PRO A 51 -47.75 -3.58 22.13
N LEU A 52 -47.71 -3.78 20.81
CA LEU A 52 -46.53 -4.23 20.08
C LEU A 52 -45.44 -3.18 20.24
N PHE A 53 -44.52 -3.43 21.16
CA PHE A 53 -43.35 -2.56 21.33
C PHE A 53 -42.36 -2.87 20.21
N GLU A 54 -42.25 -1.97 19.24
CA GLU A 54 -41.27 -2.09 18.15
C GLU A 54 -39.86 -1.88 18.73
N PHE A 55 -39.11 -2.96 18.90
CA PHE A 55 -37.75 -2.89 19.42
C PHE A 55 -36.79 -2.45 18.29
N LYS A 56 -36.48 -1.15 18.23
CA LYS A 56 -35.51 -0.62 17.27
C LYS A 56 -34.09 -0.92 17.72
N VAL A 57 -33.49 -1.96 17.13
CA VAL A 57 -32.07 -2.26 17.28
C VAL A 57 -31.28 -1.34 16.35
N SER A 58 -30.55 -0.37 16.90
CA SER A 58 -29.55 0.40 16.15
C SER A 58 -28.21 -0.31 16.22
N LEU A 59 -27.75 -0.88 15.11
CA LEU A 59 -26.39 -1.38 15.02
C LEU A 59 -25.43 -0.18 14.86
N PRO A 60 -24.28 -0.16 15.57
CA PRO A 60 -23.28 0.87 15.34
C PRO A 60 -22.77 0.77 13.90
N ASN A 61 -22.63 1.91 13.23
CA ASN A 61 -22.02 1.98 11.91
C ASN A 61 -20.52 1.64 12.03
N GLN A 62 -20.17 0.37 11.84
CA GLN A 62 -18.78 -0.04 11.79
C GLN A 62 -18.21 0.28 10.40
N GLN A 63 -17.43 1.35 10.33
CA GLN A 63 -16.61 1.62 9.14
C GLN A 63 -15.38 0.71 9.17
N TYR A 64 -15.28 -0.18 8.18
CA TYR A 64 -14.05 -0.94 7.95
C TYR A 64 -12.90 0.03 7.65
N LYS A 65 -11.89 0.07 8.53
CA LYS A 65 -10.64 0.74 8.22
C LYS A 65 -9.86 -0.12 7.24
N ALA A 66 -9.45 0.46 6.12
CA ALA A 66 -8.71 -0.25 5.08
C ALA A 66 -7.47 -0.95 5.65
N THR A 67 -7.22 -2.16 5.13
CA THR A 67 -6.12 -3.05 5.46
C THR A 67 -4.78 -2.31 5.43
N LYS A 68 -3.94 -2.52 6.46
CA LYS A 68 -2.58 -1.98 6.50
C LYS A 68 -1.84 -2.41 5.23
N VAL A 69 -1.25 -1.46 4.50
CA VAL A 69 -0.41 -1.79 3.34
C VAL A 69 0.74 -2.68 3.83
N ALA A 70 0.87 -3.86 3.24
CA ALA A 70 1.89 -4.83 3.66
C ALA A 70 3.27 -4.37 3.15
N PRO A 71 4.32 -4.35 3.99
CA PRO A 71 5.67 -4.06 3.54
C PRO A 71 6.18 -5.22 2.67
N ILE A 72 6.71 -4.88 1.49
CA ILE A 72 7.36 -5.83 0.58
C ILE A 72 8.88 -5.65 0.75
N PRO A 73 9.64 -6.71 1.11
CA PRO A 73 11.08 -6.60 1.33
C PRO A 73 11.82 -6.04 0.11
N PHE A 74 12.90 -5.29 0.37
CA PHE A 74 13.81 -4.87 -0.70
C PHE A 74 14.55 -6.07 -1.31
N ASP A 75 14.79 -6.02 -2.61
CA ASP A 75 15.78 -6.92 -3.22
C ASP A 75 17.19 -6.46 -2.81
N MET A 76 17.88 -7.29 -2.05
CA MET A 76 19.23 -6.99 -1.55
C MET A 76 20.26 -6.79 -2.65
N ARG A 77 20.05 -7.37 -3.85
CA ARG A 77 20.96 -7.23 -4.99
C ARG A 77 20.86 -5.86 -5.63
N GLU A 78 19.69 -5.24 -5.58
CA GLU A 78 19.46 -3.93 -6.18
C GLU A 78 19.90 -2.78 -5.27
N CYS A 79 19.90 -2.99 -3.94
CA CYS A 79 20.12 -1.94 -2.96
C CYS A 79 21.39 -2.09 -2.11
N ASP A 80 22.35 -2.92 -2.53
CA ASP A 80 23.58 -3.22 -1.77
C ASP A 80 23.29 -3.54 -0.28
N GLY A 81 22.31 -4.41 -0.05
CA GLY A 81 21.87 -4.74 1.32
C GLY A 81 21.25 -3.58 2.09
N GLY A 82 20.65 -2.61 1.39
CA GLY A 82 19.97 -1.44 1.93
C GLY A 82 20.90 -0.29 2.28
N ARG A 83 22.09 -0.21 1.67
CA ARG A 83 23.10 0.82 1.94
C ARG A 83 23.05 1.91 0.87
N PHE A 84 23.06 3.15 1.31
CA PHE A 84 22.97 4.32 0.44
C PHE A 84 23.94 5.41 0.86
N ASP A 85 24.58 6.07 -0.10
CA ASP A 85 25.58 7.11 0.18
C ASP A 85 24.96 8.41 0.70
N CYS A 86 23.68 8.64 0.39
CA CYS A 86 22.95 9.81 0.86
C CYS A 86 21.46 9.52 1.03
N ILE A 87 20.77 10.39 1.77
CA ILE A 87 19.34 10.23 2.04
C ILE A 87 18.50 10.32 0.76
N ASN A 88 18.92 11.13 -0.21
CA ASN A 88 18.21 11.31 -1.47
C ASN A 88 18.24 10.03 -2.31
N ALA A 89 19.39 9.35 -2.38
CA ALA A 89 19.52 8.07 -3.05
C ALA A 89 18.61 7.00 -2.41
N ALA A 90 18.55 6.96 -1.08
CA ALA A 90 17.65 6.07 -0.36
C ALA A 90 16.17 6.35 -0.71
N PHE A 91 15.75 7.62 -0.71
CA PHE A 91 14.36 7.99 -1.04
C PHE A 91 14.00 7.70 -2.49
N VAL A 92 14.91 7.92 -3.44
CA VAL A 92 14.69 7.55 -4.86
C VAL A 92 14.52 6.04 -5.00
N PHE A 93 15.34 5.24 -4.30
CA PHE A 93 15.19 3.79 -4.30
C PHE A 93 13.84 3.37 -3.70
N ILE A 94 13.50 3.88 -2.51
CA ILE A 94 12.21 3.60 -1.87
C ILE A 94 11.07 3.98 -2.81
N GLY A 95 11.14 5.13 -3.48
CA GLY A 95 10.09 5.56 -4.38
C GLY A 95 9.92 4.64 -5.59
N LYS A 96 11.01 4.18 -6.20
CA LYS A 96 10.97 3.19 -7.29
C LYS A 96 10.37 1.86 -6.81
N HIS A 97 10.81 1.38 -5.64
CA HIS A 97 10.29 0.17 -5.00
C HIS A 97 8.79 0.28 -4.71
N CYS A 98 8.37 1.40 -4.13
CA CYS A 98 6.97 1.69 -3.84
C CYS A 98 6.13 1.75 -5.11
N TYR A 99 6.64 2.39 -6.16
CA TYR A 99 5.93 2.49 -7.43
C TYR A 99 5.77 1.12 -8.09
N PHE A 100 6.84 0.32 -8.12
CA PHE A 100 6.82 -1.01 -8.73
C PHE A 100 5.85 -1.99 -8.03
N HIS A 101 5.79 -1.94 -6.70
CA HIS A 101 5.01 -2.92 -5.92
C HIS A 101 3.64 -2.43 -5.44
N HIS A 102 3.49 -1.13 -5.21
CA HIS A 102 2.30 -0.52 -4.62
C HIS A 102 1.62 0.47 -5.58
N ASN A 103 2.15 0.67 -6.80
CA ASN A 103 1.68 1.65 -7.80
C ASN A 103 1.56 3.08 -7.27
N SER A 104 2.21 3.39 -6.15
CA SER A 104 2.09 4.68 -5.48
C SER A 104 3.31 4.92 -4.59
N PHE A 105 3.74 6.17 -4.49
CA PHE A 105 4.78 6.59 -3.56
C PHE A 105 4.23 7.69 -2.65
N THR A 106 3.94 7.32 -1.40
CA THR A 106 3.30 8.21 -0.42
C THR A 106 4.18 8.40 0.81
N LYS A 107 4.00 9.51 1.54
CA LYS A 107 4.76 9.77 2.78
C LYS A 107 4.67 8.63 3.82
N PRO A 108 3.52 7.97 4.04
CA PRO A 108 3.43 6.80 4.93
C PRO A 108 4.29 5.62 4.44
N LEU A 109 4.28 5.32 3.14
CA LEU A 109 5.13 4.27 2.57
C LEU A 109 6.61 4.60 2.75
N ALA A 110 7.02 5.85 2.44
CA ALA A 110 8.39 6.30 2.64
C ALA A 110 8.84 6.10 4.09
N LYS A 111 8.02 6.51 5.07
CA LYS A 111 8.29 6.31 6.51
C LYS A 111 8.35 4.85 6.92
N MET A 112 7.51 4.00 6.33
CA MET A 112 7.50 2.56 6.60
C MET A 112 8.78 1.88 6.09
N TYR A 113 9.30 2.32 4.95
CA TYR A 113 10.49 1.71 4.32
C TYR A 113 11.82 2.28 4.80
N LEU A 114 11.82 3.51 5.31
CA LEU A 114 13.03 4.20 5.77
C LEU A 114 13.86 3.42 6.81
N PRO A 115 13.26 2.69 7.80
CA PRO A 115 14.01 1.90 8.76
C PRO A 115 14.82 0.74 8.15
N PHE A 116 14.52 0.31 6.93
CA PHE A 116 15.28 -0.72 6.22
C PHE A 116 16.50 -0.15 5.47
N CYS A 117 16.63 1.17 5.41
CA CYS A 117 17.73 1.85 4.76
C CYS A 117 18.83 2.20 5.78
N ARG A 118 20.08 2.10 5.36
CA ARG A 118 21.24 2.61 6.08
C ARG A 118 21.91 3.65 5.21
N VAL A 119 22.10 4.84 5.74
CA VAL A 119 22.66 5.98 5.03
C VAL A 119 24.05 6.30 5.57
N MET A 120 25.02 6.53 4.68
CA MET A 120 26.37 6.92 5.06
C MET A 120 26.34 8.27 5.76
N LYS A 121 26.91 8.33 6.97
CA LYS A 121 27.11 9.57 7.69
C LYS A 121 28.55 10.00 7.56
N PHE A 122 28.79 11.03 6.74
CA PHE A 122 30.13 11.51 6.42
C PHE A 122 30.98 11.91 7.64
N THR A 123 30.34 12.33 8.74
CA THR A 123 31.06 12.70 9.96
C THR A 123 31.67 11.50 10.69
N THR A 124 31.02 10.33 10.62
CA THR A 124 31.46 9.11 11.32
C THR A 124 32.05 8.06 10.38
N GLY A 125 31.82 8.18 9.07
CA GLY A 125 32.21 7.18 8.06
C GLY A 125 31.46 5.86 8.22
N GLN A 126 30.33 5.87 8.93
CA GLN A 126 29.52 4.68 9.21
C GLN A 126 28.13 4.81 8.57
N TYR A 127 27.55 3.67 8.21
CA TYR A 127 26.17 3.59 7.75
C TYR A 127 25.22 3.50 8.94
N GLU A 128 24.34 4.49 9.10
CA GLU A 128 23.37 4.57 10.20
C GLU A 128 21.93 4.49 9.66
N ILE A 129 21.01 3.94 10.45
CA ILE A 129 19.58 4.00 10.12
C ILE A 129 19.10 5.43 10.40
N PRO A 130 18.44 6.11 9.45
CA PRO A 130 17.98 7.49 9.63
C PRO A 130 16.72 7.56 10.50
N ILE A 131 16.84 7.25 11.78
CA ILE A 131 15.74 7.18 12.77
C ILE A 131 15.19 8.58 13.10
N HIS A 132 16.08 9.58 13.14
CA HIS A 132 15.77 10.93 13.63
C HIS A 132 15.89 12.00 12.53
N LEU A 133 15.33 11.73 11.35
CA LEU A 133 15.32 12.70 10.27
C LEU A 133 14.45 13.92 10.65
N LYS A 134 14.95 15.14 10.45
CA LYS A 134 14.14 16.34 10.66
C LYS A 134 13.00 16.38 9.64
N LYS A 135 11.85 16.94 10.02
CA LYS A 135 10.69 17.07 9.12
C LYS A 135 11.06 17.75 7.79
N ALA A 136 11.84 18.84 7.85
CA ALA A 136 12.27 19.57 6.65
C ALA A 136 13.15 18.72 5.73
N GLU A 137 14.10 17.97 6.29
CA GLU A 137 14.97 17.06 5.52
C GLU A 137 14.15 15.93 4.88
N PHE A 138 13.16 15.41 5.60
CA PHE A 138 12.28 14.35 5.09
C PHE A 138 11.46 14.86 3.91
N GLU A 139 10.85 16.03 4.03
CA GLU A 139 10.04 16.59 2.97
C GLU A 139 10.87 16.97 1.75
N ALA A 140 12.08 17.52 1.95
CA ALA A 140 13.00 17.80 0.85
C ALA A 140 13.40 16.52 0.09
N ALA A 141 13.81 15.46 0.80
CA ALA A 141 14.18 14.19 0.17
C ALA A 141 13.00 13.49 -0.51
N PHE A 142 11.80 13.59 0.08
CA PHE A 142 10.58 13.04 -0.50
C PHE A 142 10.19 13.76 -1.80
N SER A 143 10.17 15.09 -1.81
CA SER A 143 9.90 15.88 -3.01
C SER A 143 10.92 15.61 -4.11
N TYR A 144 12.22 15.58 -3.76
CA TYR A 144 13.29 15.25 -4.69
C TYR A 144 13.07 13.88 -5.36
N ALA A 145 12.67 12.87 -4.59
CA ALA A 145 12.39 11.55 -5.14
C ALA A 145 11.15 11.54 -6.04
N GLN A 146 10.08 12.26 -5.69
CA GLN A 146 8.89 12.38 -6.55
C GLN A 146 9.22 13.00 -7.91
N GLU A 147 10.01 14.08 -7.92
CA GLU A 147 10.49 14.73 -9.14
C GLU A 147 11.35 13.76 -9.96
N THR A 148 12.28 13.04 -9.32
CA THR A 148 13.22 12.13 -10.00
C THR A 148 12.53 10.93 -10.64
N ILE A 149 11.48 10.39 -10.03
CA ILE A 149 10.75 9.23 -10.55
C ILE A 149 9.73 9.65 -11.62
N GLY A 150 9.53 10.95 -11.84
CA GLY A 150 8.51 11.48 -12.75
C GLY A 150 7.08 11.33 -12.20
N ILE A 151 6.95 11.23 -10.87
CA ILE A 151 5.66 11.23 -10.16
C ILE A 151 5.41 12.66 -9.69
N THR A 152 5.33 13.60 -10.63
CA THR A 152 4.89 14.97 -10.35
C THR A 152 3.39 15.04 -10.53
N CYS A 153 2.68 15.37 -9.45
CA CYS A 153 1.25 15.71 -9.47
C CYS A 153 1.03 17.07 -10.13
#